data_AF-A0AA36N9C0-F1
#
_entry.id   AF-A0AA36N9C0-F1
#
_cell.length_a   1.000
_cell.length_b   1.000
_cell.length_c   1.000
_cell.angle_alpha   90.00
_cell.angle_beta   90.00
_cell.angle_gamma   90.00
#
_symmetry.space_group_name_H-M   'P 1'
#
loop_
_entity.id
_entity.type
_entity.pdbx_description
1 polymer ?
#
loop_
_entity_poly.entity_id
_entity_poly.type
_entity_poly.pdbx_seq_one_letter_code
_entity_poly.pdbx_strand_id
1 'polypeptide(L)'
;MPTSQTAETYIRMIGEGKASVAAVAQLARVPNKTGLRKTAIPFLLPHEILHCLAESSSWQEIHRLFVTHLQCWQHIASLCERRKWRLFKIVPKHHYFQEMAQDLKRNLVNPNRAHACWYDESFLGYIKKIATACHSSSMIQSRFWQRYLLLLAMRFEDARRCSR
;
A
#
# COMPACT_ATOMS: atom_id res chain seq x y z
N MET A 1 0.85 -19.90 -10.33
CA MET A 1 1.37 -19.88 -8.94
C MET A 1 2.89 -19.86 -8.99
N PRO A 2 3.60 -19.11 -8.14
CA PRO A 2 5.05 -19.23 -8.01
C PRO A 2 5.41 -20.67 -7.60
N THR A 3 6.46 -21.24 -8.20
CA THR A 3 6.90 -22.61 -7.90
C THR A 3 7.49 -22.68 -6.49
N SER A 4 7.38 -23.83 -5.81
CA SER A 4 7.81 -23.98 -4.41
C SER A 4 9.28 -23.59 -4.20
N GLN A 5 10.11 -23.78 -5.22
CA GLN A 5 11.54 -23.45 -5.23
C GLN A 5 11.81 -21.94 -5.07
N THR A 6 10.98 -21.07 -5.64
CA THR A 6 11.15 -19.62 -5.53
C THR A 6 10.82 -19.13 -4.12
N ALA A 7 9.78 -19.71 -3.51
CA ALA A 7 9.41 -19.43 -2.13
C ALA A 7 10.48 -19.91 -1.13
N GLU A 8 11.01 -21.13 -1.32
CA GLU A 8 12.06 -21.69 -0.46
C GLU A 8 13.37 -20.89 -0.51
N THR A 9 13.78 -20.48 -1.71
CA THR A 9 15.00 -19.65 -1.89
C THR A 9 14.87 -18.32 -1.15
N TYR A 10 13.68 -17.71 -1.20
CA TYR A 10 13.41 -16.45 -0.53
C TYR A 10 13.41 -16.57 1.00
N ILE A 11 12.80 -17.64 1.53
CA ILE A 11 12.84 -17.95 2.97
C ILE A 11 14.28 -18.13 3.46
N ARG A 12 15.13 -18.77 2.64
CA ARG A 12 16.56 -18.92 2.95
C ARG A 12 17.27 -17.58 3.01
N MET A 13 17.01 -16.69 2.06
CA MET A 13 17.61 -15.35 2.02
C MET A 13 17.17 -14.44 3.18
N ILE A 14 15.91 -14.56 3.63
CA ILE A 14 15.43 -13.87 4.84
C ILE A 14 16.13 -14.43 6.08
N GLY A 15 16.22 -15.76 6.21
CA GLY A 15 16.88 -16.40 7.35
C GLY A 15 18.38 -16.07 7.44
N GLU A 16 19.03 -15.82 6.31
CA GLU A 16 20.44 -15.42 6.24
C GLU A 16 20.67 -13.90 6.47
N GLY A 17 19.62 -13.09 6.65
CA GLY A 17 19.74 -11.63 6.77
C GLY A 17 20.19 -10.93 5.48
N LYS A 18 20.18 -11.65 4.35
CA LYS A 18 20.66 -11.19 3.03
C LYS A 18 19.56 -10.67 2.12
N ALA A 19 18.32 -10.64 2.59
CA ALA A 19 17.19 -10.08 1.85
C ALA A 19 17.29 -8.55 1.80
N SER A 20 18.28 -8.03 1.06
CA SER A 20 18.25 -6.64 0.60
C SER A 20 17.31 -6.55 -0.60
N VAL A 21 16.63 -5.40 -0.74
CA VAL A 21 15.73 -5.08 -1.86
C VAL A 21 16.41 -5.35 -3.23
N ALA A 22 17.74 -5.18 -3.30
CA ALA A 22 18.54 -5.44 -4.49
C ALA A 22 18.59 -6.93 -4.90
N ALA A 23 18.56 -7.86 -3.93
CA ALA A 23 18.63 -9.29 -4.22
C ALA A 23 17.29 -9.84 -4.75
N VAL A 24 16.16 -9.25 -4.30
CA VAL A 24 14.83 -9.48 -4.88
C VAL A 24 14.75 -8.93 -6.31
N ALA A 25 15.37 -7.76 -6.57
CA ALA A 25 15.48 -7.18 -7.90
C ALA A 25 16.41 -7.96 -8.86
N GLN A 26 17.34 -8.77 -8.35
CA GLN A 26 18.16 -9.67 -9.19
C GLN A 26 17.43 -10.96 -9.57
N LEU A 27 16.67 -11.56 -8.64
CA LEU A 27 15.76 -12.67 -8.96
C LEU A 27 14.68 -12.28 -10.00
N ALA A 28 14.36 -11.00 -10.08
CA ALA A 28 13.48 -10.41 -11.09
C ALA A 28 14.04 -10.38 -12.53
N ARG A 29 15.35 -10.54 -12.70
CA ARG A 29 16.03 -10.41 -14.00
C ARG A 29 16.20 -11.72 -14.76
N VAL A 30 15.72 -12.85 -14.22
CA VAL A 30 15.80 -14.13 -14.92
C VAL A 30 14.85 -14.10 -16.13
N PRO A 31 15.37 -14.13 -17.38
CA PRO A 31 14.53 -14.10 -18.57
C PRO A 31 13.75 -15.40 -18.68
N ASN A 32 12.43 -15.30 -18.79
CA ASN A 32 11.60 -16.43 -19.20
C ASN A 32 11.72 -16.58 -20.72
N LYS A 33 11.82 -17.82 -21.23
CA LYS A 33 11.96 -18.15 -22.67
C LYS A 33 10.78 -17.69 -23.55
N THR A 34 9.82 -16.96 -23.00
CA THR A 34 8.55 -16.54 -23.62
C THR A 34 8.42 -15.04 -23.87
N GLY A 35 9.50 -14.25 -23.74
CA GLY A 35 9.55 -12.86 -24.23
C GLY A 35 8.71 -11.82 -23.49
N LEU A 36 7.86 -12.23 -22.53
CA LEU A 36 7.12 -11.31 -21.67
C LEU A 36 7.96 -10.92 -20.45
N ARG A 37 8.39 -9.65 -20.40
CA ARG A 37 8.96 -9.03 -19.19
C ARG A 37 7.90 -9.05 -18.07
N LYS A 38 7.93 -10.07 -17.22
CA LYS A 38 7.22 -10.03 -15.94
C LYS A 38 7.99 -9.09 -15.03
N THR A 39 7.54 -7.85 -14.88
CA THR A 39 7.96 -6.98 -13.79
C THR A 39 7.72 -7.72 -12.47
N ALA A 40 8.78 -7.90 -11.69
CA ALA A 40 8.71 -8.64 -10.44
C ALA A 40 7.95 -7.83 -9.40
N ILE A 41 6.73 -8.27 -9.12
CA ILE A 41 5.86 -7.69 -8.10
C ILE A 41 5.82 -8.50 -6.78
N PRO A 42 6.61 -9.57 -6.50
CA PRO A 42 6.28 -10.39 -5.32
C PRO A 42 6.45 -9.65 -3.98
N PHE A 43 7.24 -8.57 -3.92
CA PHE A 43 7.68 -7.99 -2.65
C PHE A 43 7.89 -6.47 -2.68
N LEU A 44 7.20 -5.77 -3.57
CA LEU A 44 7.16 -4.32 -3.48
C LEU A 44 6.49 -3.94 -2.14
N LEU A 45 7.13 -3.05 -1.38
CA LEU A 45 6.48 -2.40 -0.24
C LEU A 45 5.17 -1.78 -0.75
N PRO A 46 4.13 -1.61 0.10
CA PRO A 46 2.92 -0.87 -0.24
C PRO A 46 3.14 0.34 -1.14
N HIS A 47 4.14 1.15 -0.79
CA HIS A 47 4.49 2.37 -1.51
C HIS A 47 5.11 2.12 -2.89
N GLU A 48 5.85 1.04 -3.06
CA GLU A 48 6.45 0.65 -4.34
C GLU A 48 5.41 0.02 -5.29
N ILE A 49 4.43 -0.72 -4.74
CA ILE A 49 3.25 -1.17 -5.50
C ILE A 49 2.54 0.08 -6.05
N LEU A 50 2.27 1.06 -5.18
CA LEU A 50 1.61 2.32 -5.52
C LEU A 50 2.35 3.12 -6.61
N HIS A 51 3.69 3.09 -6.64
CA HIS A 51 4.45 3.70 -7.74
C HIS A 51 4.29 2.94 -9.06
N CYS A 52 4.33 1.60 -9.05
CA CYS A 52 4.03 0.80 -10.25
C CYS A 52 2.57 0.95 -10.71
N LEU A 53 1.65 1.31 -9.82
CA LEU A 53 0.26 1.62 -10.17
C LEU A 53 0.11 2.90 -10.99
N ALA A 54 1.07 3.82 -10.91
CA ALA A 54 1.04 5.05 -11.69
C ALA A 54 1.34 4.81 -13.19
N GLU A 55 2.02 3.71 -13.52
CA GLU A 55 2.43 3.38 -14.89
C GLU A 55 1.56 2.29 -15.56
N SER A 56 0.78 1.53 -14.79
CA SER A 56 -0.01 0.42 -15.32
C SER A 56 -1.38 0.89 -15.85
N SER A 57 -1.69 0.54 -17.10
CA SER A 57 -2.85 1.09 -17.82
C SER A 57 -4.19 0.40 -17.53
N SER A 58 -4.21 -0.69 -16.73
CA SER A 58 -5.41 -1.52 -16.52
C SER A 58 -5.67 -1.81 -15.05
N TRP A 59 -6.87 -1.44 -14.57
CA TRP A 59 -7.34 -1.69 -13.20
C TRP A 59 -7.35 -3.17 -12.82
N GLN A 60 -7.60 -4.05 -13.80
CA GLN A 60 -7.58 -5.49 -13.62
C GLN A 60 -6.20 -5.99 -13.23
N GLU A 61 -5.15 -5.42 -13.83
CA GLU A 61 -3.77 -5.77 -13.48
C GLU A 61 -3.48 -5.33 -12.06
N ILE A 62 -3.79 -4.08 -11.70
CA ILE A 62 -3.60 -3.56 -10.36
C ILE A 62 -4.29 -4.46 -9.31
N HIS A 63 -5.57 -4.80 -9.51
CA HIS A 63 -6.30 -5.71 -8.63
C HIS A 63 -5.61 -7.08 -8.51
N ARG A 64 -5.14 -7.65 -9.64
CA ARG A 64 -4.40 -8.91 -9.66
C ARG A 64 -3.12 -8.82 -8.82
N LEU A 65 -2.43 -7.69 -8.83
CA LEU A 65 -1.23 -7.47 -8.01
C LEU A 65 -1.55 -7.44 -6.52
N PHE A 66 -2.62 -6.74 -6.11
CA PHE A 66 -3.09 -6.74 -4.72
C PHE A 66 -3.42 -8.15 -4.24
N VAL A 67 -4.21 -8.91 -5.01
CA VAL A 67 -4.57 -10.30 -4.65
C VAL A 67 -3.32 -11.19 -4.58
N THR A 68 -2.40 -11.06 -5.53
CA THR A 68 -1.15 -11.83 -5.53
C THR A 68 -0.31 -11.51 -4.29
N HIS A 69 -0.19 -10.24 -3.91
CA HIS A 69 0.53 -9.81 -2.71
C HIS A 69 -0.08 -10.42 -1.44
N LEU A 70 -1.41 -10.36 -1.29
CA LEU A 70 -2.13 -10.94 -0.15
C LEU A 70 -1.90 -12.46 -0.05
N GLN A 71 -1.97 -13.18 -1.17
CA GLN A 71 -1.73 -14.62 -1.21
C GLN A 71 -0.29 -14.98 -0.85
N CYS A 72 0.70 -14.25 -1.38
CA CYS A 72 2.10 -14.43 -1.03
C CYS A 72 2.33 -14.20 0.47
N TRP A 73 1.74 -13.16 1.03
CA TRP A 73 1.84 -12.84 2.45
C TRP A 73 1.23 -13.94 3.32
N GLN A 74 0.02 -14.42 2.99
CA GLN A 74 -0.63 -15.54 3.68
C GLN A 74 0.22 -16.82 3.65
N HIS A 75 0.82 -17.13 2.50
CA HIS A 75 1.67 -18.30 2.36
C HIS A 75 2.90 -18.23 3.27
N ILE A 76 3.56 -17.07 3.31
CA ILE A 76 4.75 -16.86 4.16
C ILE A 76 4.38 -16.87 5.64
N ALA A 77 3.24 -16.27 6.01
CA ALA A 77 2.74 -16.32 7.38
C ALA A 77 2.52 -17.77 7.83
N SER A 78 1.85 -18.59 7.01
CA SER A 78 1.64 -20.02 7.27
C SER A 78 2.96 -20.82 7.36
N LEU A 79 3.96 -20.50 6.53
CA LEU A 79 5.28 -21.11 6.60
C LEU A 79 6.01 -20.78 7.91
N CYS A 80 5.94 -19.53 8.35
CA CYS A 80 6.57 -19.10 9.59
C CYS A 80 5.89 -19.73 10.79
N GLU A 81 4.56 -19.80 10.78
CA GLU A 81 3.77 -20.48 11.82
C GLU A 81 4.16 -21.96 11.95
N ARG A 82 4.23 -22.70 10.83
CA ARG A 82 4.68 -24.10 10.81
C ARG A 82 6.09 -24.28 11.38
N ARG A 83 6.97 -23.30 11.17
CA ARG A 83 8.34 -23.30 11.70
C ARG A 83 8.45 -22.71 13.11
N LYS A 84 7.33 -22.32 13.73
CA LYS A 84 7.25 -21.60 15.02
C LYS A 84 8.05 -20.30 15.04
N TRP A 85 8.26 -19.70 13.87
CA TRP A 85 8.90 -18.40 13.71
C TRP A 85 7.88 -17.29 13.95
N ARG A 86 8.07 -16.51 15.01
CA ARG A 86 7.19 -15.38 15.37
C ARG A 86 7.56 -14.11 14.58
N LEU A 87 7.79 -14.25 13.27
CA LEU A 87 8.16 -13.15 12.38
C LEU A 87 6.94 -12.34 11.93
N PHE A 88 5.78 -12.97 11.90
CA PHE A 88 4.54 -12.35 11.43
C PHE A 88 3.58 -12.20 12.60
N LYS A 89 3.28 -10.95 12.96
CA LYS A 89 2.04 -10.64 13.65
C LYS A 89 1.03 -10.34 12.54
N ILE A 90 -0.11 -11.04 12.50
CA ILE A 90 -1.21 -10.63 11.62
C ILE A 90 -1.67 -9.26 12.13
N VAL A 91 -1.33 -8.22 11.39
CA VAL A 91 -1.72 -6.83 11.68
C VAL A 91 -2.95 -6.50 10.83
N PRO A 92 -3.87 -5.63 11.29
CA PRO A 92 -5.00 -5.06 10.52
C PRO A 92 -4.69 -4.57 9.09
N LYS A 93 -3.42 -4.44 8.72
CA LYS A 93 -2.97 -4.10 7.37
C LYS A 93 -3.43 -5.11 6.32
N HIS A 94 -3.49 -6.42 6.59
CA HIS A 94 -3.92 -7.41 5.57
C HIS A 94 -5.37 -7.20 5.14
N HIS A 95 -6.28 -7.03 6.11
CA HIS A 95 -7.69 -6.74 5.84
C HIS A 95 -7.85 -5.43 5.07
N TYR A 96 -7.11 -4.38 5.48
CA TYR A 96 -7.13 -3.10 4.77
C TYR A 96 -6.71 -3.22 3.30
N PHE A 97 -5.67 -4.00 3.00
CA PHE A 97 -5.25 -4.26 1.62
C PHE A 97 -6.31 -5.02 0.81
N GLN A 98 -7.03 -5.94 1.45
CA GLN A 98 -8.14 -6.65 0.81
C GLN A 98 -9.31 -5.72 0.49
N GLU A 99 -9.68 -4.82 1.41
CA GLU A 99 -10.72 -3.82 1.16
C GLU A 99 -10.31 -2.85 0.04
N MET A 100 -9.06 -2.38 0.06
CA MET A 100 -8.52 -1.54 -1.02
C MET A 100 -8.60 -2.23 -2.40
N ALA A 101 -8.32 -3.54 -2.46
CA ALA A 101 -8.47 -4.31 -3.70
C ALA A 101 -9.94 -4.41 -4.14
N GLN A 102 -10.86 -4.64 -3.20
CA GLN A 102 -12.29 -4.70 -3.49
C GLN A 102 -12.83 -3.34 -3.97
N ASP A 103 -12.45 -2.26 -3.30
CA ASP A 103 -12.86 -0.90 -3.64
C ASP A 103 -12.31 -0.48 -5.01
N LEU A 104 -11.06 -0.85 -5.32
CA LEU A 104 -10.50 -0.65 -6.64
C LEU A 104 -11.34 -1.32 -7.73
N LYS A 105 -11.76 -2.57 -7.50
CA LYS A 105 -12.57 -3.33 -8.47
C LYS A 105 -13.97 -2.74 -8.62
N ARG A 106 -14.58 -2.26 -7.53
CA ARG A 106 -15.94 -1.71 -7.51
C ARG A 106 -16.01 -0.29 -8.07
N ASN A 107 -15.11 0.57 -7.63
CA ASN A 107 -15.18 2.01 -7.85
C ASN A 107 -14.28 2.47 -9.00
N LEU A 108 -13.29 1.65 -9.41
CA LEU A 108 -12.30 1.99 -10.42
C LEU A 108 -11.54 3.29 -10.10
N VAL A 109 -11.38 3.59 -8.82
CA VAL A 109 -10.69 4.77 -8.33
C VAL A 109 -9.23 4.43 -8.07
N ASN A 110 -8.33 5.35 -8.40
CA ASN A 110 -6.92 5.19 -8.07
C ASN A 110 -6.73 5.04 -6.55
N PRO A 111 -6.24 3.89 -6.07
CA PRO A 111 -6.17 3.61 -4.65
C PRO A 111 -5.10 4.49 -3.97
N ASN A 112 -4.08 4.94 -4.71
CA ASN A 112 -3.10 5.90 -4.22
C ASN A 112 -3.72 7.27 -3.93
N ARG A 113 -4.84 7.62 -4.57
CA ARG A 113 -5.54 8.88 -4.28
C ARG A 113 -6.67 8.68 -3.28
N ALA A 114 -7.39 7.57 -3.35
CA ALA A 114 -8.52 7.30 -2.47
C ALA A 114 -8.11 6.90 -1.04
N HIS A 115 -7.00 6.16 -0.90
CA HIS A 115 -6.60 5.55 0.37
C HIS A 115 -5.31 6.14 0.95
N ALA A 116 -4.72 7.17 0.31
CA ALA A 116 -3.58 7.88 0.86
C ALA A 116 -4.02 8.94 1.85
N CYS A 117 -3.89 8.64 3.13
CA CYS A 117 -4.21 9.56 4.22
C CYS A 117 -3.04 10.50 4.60
N TRP A 118 -1.93 10.51 3.86
CA TRP A 118 -0.71 11.24 4.27
C TRP A 118 -0.96 12.75 4.44
N TYR A 119 -1.75 13.33 3.53
CA TYR A 119 -2.12 14.74 3.59
C TYR A 119 -3.09 15.02 4.73
N ASP A 120 -3.99 14.09 5.03
CA ASP A 120 -4.95 14.21 6.14
C ASP A 120 -4.25 14.10 7.48
N GLU A 121 -3.33 13.14 7.63
CA GLU A 121 -2.49 12.99 8.81
C GLU A 121 -1.62 14.24 9.04
N SER A 122 -1.02 14.78 7.98
CA SER A 122 -0.22 16.01 8.05
C SER A 122 -1.07 17.20 8.50
N PHE A 123 -2.27 17.35 7.93
CA PHE A 123 -3.21 18.39 8.32
C PHE A 123 -3.65 18.24 9.78
N LEU A 124 -4.02 17.03 10.22
CA LEU A 124 -4.39 16.77 11.60
C LEU A 124 -3.23 17.05 12.57
N GLY A 125 -2.00 16.71 12.19
CA GLY A 125 -0.81 17.06 12.94
C GLY A 125 -0.62 18.58 13.10
N TYR A 126 -0.84 19.33 12.02
CA TYR A 126 -0.80 20.79 12.05
C TYR A 126 -1.91 21.39 12.94
N ILE A 127 -3.15 20.92 12.77
CA ILE A 127 -4.29 21.37 13.57
C ILE A 127 -4.13 21.03 15.04
N LYS A 128 -3.58 19.85 15.37
CA LYS A 128 -3.28 19.45 16.74
C LYS A 128 -2.36 20.45 17.43
N LYS A 129 -1.29 20.91 16.74
CA LYS A 129 -0.37 21.92 17.29
C LYS A 129 -1.08 23.23 17.64
N ILE A 130 -2.02 23.67 16.80
CA ILE A 130 -2.84 24.86 17.08
C ILE A 130 -3.79 24.58 18.25
N ALA A 131 -4.44 23.41 18.25
CA ALA A 131 -5.41 23.04 19.27
C ALA A 131 -4.79 22.97 20.66
N THR A 132 -3.55 22.49 20.79
CA THR A 132 -2.82 22.46 22.07
C THR A 132 -2.45 23.85 22.60
N ALA A 133 -2.44 24.88 21.75
CA ALA A 133 -2.11 26.26 22.11
C ALA A 133 -3.36 27.12 22.36
N CYS A 134 -4.57 26.57 22.20
CA CYS A 134 -5.82 27.30 22.24
C CYS A 134 -6.79 26.67 23.25
N HIS A 135 -7.81 27.42 23.66
CA HIS A 135 -8.84 26.87 24.54
C HIS A 135 -9.65 25.77 23.81
N SER A 136 -9.73 24.59 24.45
CA SER A 136 -10.24 23.37 23.82
C SER A 136 -11.70 23.45 23.38
N SER A 137 -12.55 24.17 24.12
CA SER A 137 -13.98 24.32 23.79
C SER A 137 -14.17 25.01 22.45
N SER A 138 -13.59 26.21 22.28
CA SER A 138 -13.66 26.98 21.03
C SER A 138 -12.99 26.25 19.86
N MET A 139 -11.89 25.54 20.12
CA MET A 139 -11.17 24.79 19.08
C MET A 139 -11.98 23.61 18.54
N ILE A 140 -12.51 22.76 19.41
CA ILE A 140 -13.24 21.54 19.02
C ILE A 140 -14.62 21.89 18.46
N GLN A 141 -15.32 22.86 19.04
CA GLN A 141 -16.70 23.18 18.65
C GLN A 141 -16.79 23.91 17.30
N SER A 142 -15.84 24.80 16.98
CA SER A 142 -15.98 25.68 15.81
C SER A 142 -14.75 25.71 14.91
N ARG A 143 -13.57 25.98 15.46
CA ARG A 143 -12.37 26.29 14.64
C ARG A 143 -11.84 25.08 13.88
N PHE A 144 -11.91 23.89 14.47
CA PHE A 144 -11.56 22.64 13.79
C PHE A 144 -12.41 22.43 12.55
N TRP A 145 -13.74 22.47 12.71
CA TRP A 145 -14.69 22.22 11.62
C TRP A 145 -14.59 23.25 10.51
N GLN A 146 -14.47 24.53 10.84
CA GLN A 146 -14.28 25.60 9.85
C GLN A 146 -13.03 25.34 8.98
N ARG A 147 -11.91 24.98 9.61
CA ARG A 147 -10.64 24.72 8.89
C ARG A 147 -10.71 23.44 8.07
N TYR A 148 -11.35 22.39 8.60
CA TYR A 148 -11.50 21.13 7.90
C TYR A 148 -12.42 21.26 6.68
N LEU A 149 -13.56 21.94 6.82
CA LEU A 149 -14.46 22.22 5.70
C LEU A 149 -13.78 23.07 4.63
N LEU A 150 -12.98 24.07 5.02
CA LEU A 150 -12.21 24.87 4.06
C LEU A 150 -11.18 24.02 3.31
N LEU A 151 -10.47 23.12 3.99
CA LEU A 151 -9.54 22.18 3.33
C LEU A 151 -10.27 21.30 2.30
N LEU A 152 -11.42 20.74 2.66
CA LEU A 152 -12.22 19.93 1.74
C LEU A 152 -12.67 20.76 0.53
N ALA A 153 -13.15 21.98 0.75
CA ALA A 153 -13.57 22.88 -0.32
C ALA A 153 -12.43 23.19 -1.30
N MET A 154 -11.22 23.47 -0.80
CA MET A 154 -10.03 23.68 -1.64
C MET A 154 -9.68 22.44 -2.46
N ARG A 155 -9.71 21.25 -1.86
CA ARG A 155 -9.43 19.99 -2.59
C ARG A 155 -10.47 19.70 -3.68
N PHE A 156 -11.76 19.99 -3.42
CA PHE A 156 -12.81 19.85 -4.42
C PHE A 156 -12.62 20.83 -5.59
N GLU A 157 -12.22 22.07 -5.32
CA GLU A 157 -11.86 23.04 -6.36
C GLU A 157 -10.69 22.55 -7.20
N ASP A 158 -9.60 22.09 -6.58
CA ASP A 158 -8.41 21.58 -7.27
C ASP A 158 -8.76 20.38 -8.15
N ALA A 159 -9.55 19.43 -7.64
CA ALA A 159 -10.02 18.27 -8.40
C ALA A 159 -10.86 18.69 -9.63
N ARG A 160 -11.74 19.68 -9.48
CA ARG A 160 -12.54 20.23 -10.58
C ARG A 160 -11.67 20.93 -11.62
N ARG A 161 -10.61 21.64 -11.22
CA ARG A 161 -9.68 22.31 -12.13
C ARG A 161 -8.83 21.32 -12.93
N CYS A 162 -8.33 20.26 -12.30
CA CYS A 162 -7.53 19.23 -12.95
C CYS A 162 -8.31 18.30 -13.89
N SER A 163 -9.65 18.32 -13.83
CA SER A 163 -10.51 17.50 -14.69
C SER A 163 -10.89 18.17 -16.02
N ARG A 164 -10.36 19.37 -16.29
CA ARG A 164 -10.49 20.10 -17.56
C ARG A 164 -9.18 20.00 -18.33
#